data_AF-A0A7S1XVN4-F1
#
_entry.id   AF-A0A7S1XVN4-F1
#
_cell.length_a   1.000
_cell.length_b   1.000
_cell.length_c   1.000
_cell.angle_alpha   90.00
_cell.angle_beta   90.00
_cell.angle_gamma   90.00
#
_symmetry.space_group_name_H-M   'P 1'
#
loop_
_entity.id
_entity.type
_entity.pdbx_description
1 polymer ?
#
loop_
_entity_poly.entity_id
_entity_poly.type
_entity_poly.pdbx_seq_one_letter_code
_entity_poly.pdbx_strand_id
1 'polypeptide(L)'
;ILSLPAGPVDESFEAYLFGMSGEEEALSVYLQRTCAMYGRQAAGEVTHLPPPMLRKYIAYAKAYCRPRLSPRAAKVLQDQYKEMRRTARSGGVPVTTRQLESLVRLAEARAKLSLRETVTETDAREVV
;
A
#
# COMPACT_ATOMS: atom_id res chain seq x y z
N ILE A 1 18.39 18.81 6.81
CA ILE A 1 18.17 17.36 7.07
C ILE A 1 16.66 17.18 7.18
N LEU A 2 16.03 16.97 6.02
CA LEU A 2 14.58 17.08 5.83
C LEU A 2 13.89 15.93 6.55
N SER A 3 13.24 16.26 7.67
CA SER A 3 12.27 15.39 8.32
C SER A 3 11.00 15.41 7.46
N LEU A 4 10.61 14.24 6.94
CA LEU A 4 9.38 14.08 6.16
C LEU A 4 8.15 14.05 7.09
N PRO A 5 7.05 14.72 6.74
CA PRO A 5 5.85 14.74 7.55
C PRO A 5 5.01 13.49 7.32
N ALA A 6 4.67 12.79 8.40
CA ALA A 6 3.65 11.76 8.40
C ALA A 6 2.26 12.43 8.33
N GLY A 7 1.68 12.52 7.14
CA GLY A 7 0.36 13.12 6.88
C GLY A 7 -0.24 12.67 5.54
N PRO A 8 -1.56 12.84 5.34
CA PRO A 8 -2.25 12.38 4.13
C PRO A 8 -1.76 13.18 2.91
N VAL A 9 -1.37 12.46 1.85
CA VAL A 9 -1.04 12.94 0.48
C VAL A 9 -0.56 14.40 0.43
N ASP A 10 0.71 14.61 0.79
CA ASP A 10 1.37 15.92 0.88
C ASP A 10 1.61 16.57 -0.50
N GLU A 11 1.77 17.91 -0.56
CA GLU A 11 2.05 18.75 -1.76
C GLU A 11 3.24 18.26 -2.61
N SER A 12 4.09 17.41 -2.03
CA SER A 12 5.18 16.72 -2.71
C SER A 12 4.70 15.69 -3.77
N PHE A 13 3.51 15.10 -3.60
CA PHE A 13 2.85 14.26 -4.63
C PHE A 13 2.41 15.10 -5.82
N GLU A 14 1.84 16.27 -5.54
CA GLU A 14 1.45 17.27 -6.54
C GLU A 14 2.69 17.71 -7.34
N ALA A 15 3.79 18.10 -6.69
CA ALA A 15 5.03 18.53 -7.35
C ALA A 15 5.70 17.44 -8.22
N TYR A 16 5.71 16.18 -7.77
CA TYR A 16 6.29 15.06 -8.54
C TYR A 16 5.45 14.70 -9.77
N LEU A 17 4.13 14.85 -9.68
CA LEU A 17 3.25 14.70 -10.83
C LEU A 17 3.26 15.92 -11.76
N PHE A 18 3.49 17.13 -11.22
CA PHE A 18 3.66 18.40 -11.95
C PHE A 18 4.93 18.45 -12.81
N GLY A 19 5.99 17.72 -12.44
CA GLY A 19 7.29 17.74 -13.12
C GLY A 19 7.35 17.08 -14.50
N MET A 20 6.25 16.49 -15.00
CA MET A 20 6.19 15.91 -16.34
C MET A 20 5.04 16.54 -17.14
N SER A 21 5.43 17.38 -18.10
CA SER A 21 4.64 18.10 -19.12
C SER A 21 3.59 19.06 -18.59
N GLY A 22 3.89 20.35 -18.77
CA GLY A 22 3.04 21.47 -18.39
C GLY A 22 1.59 21.34 -18.86
N GLU A 23 0.70 21.77 -17.97
CA GLU A 23 -0.64 22.34 -18.14
C GLU A 23 -1.29 22.27 -16.74
N GLU A 24 -1.56 23.45 -16.18
CA GLU A 24 -1.39 23.77 -14.75
C GLU A 24 -2.57 23.43 -13.81
N GLU A 25 -3.56 22.63 -14.22
CA GLU A 25 -4.79 22.48 -13.41
C GLU A 25 -5.33 21.05 -13.26
N ALA A 26 -4.55 20.02 -13.60
CA ALA A 26 -5.15 18.76 -14.07
C ALA A 26 -4.82 17.50 -13.27
N LEU A 27 -4.72 17.49 -11.93
CA LEU A 27 -4.58 16.22 -11.18
C LEU A 27 -5.44 16.08 -9.93
N SER A 28 -5.54 17.10 -9.07
CA SER A 28 -6.59 17.15 -8.04
C SER A 28 -7.96 17.37 -8.70
N VAL A 29 -8.06 18.36 -9.59
CA VAL A 29 -9.24 18.55 -10.45
C VAL A 29 -9.38 17.40 -11.43
N TYR A 30 -8.32 16.77 -11.97
CA TYR A 30 -8.50 15.64 -12.89
C TYR A 30 -8.85 14.34 -12.17
N LEU A 31 -8.35 14.02 -10.98
CA LEU A 31 -8.86 12.89 -10.19
C LEU A 31 -10.27 13.19 -9.71
N GLN A 32 -10.59 14.38 -9.21
CA GLN A 32 -11.97 14.72 -8.84
C GLN A 32 -12.92 14.78 -10.04
N ARG A 33 -12.49 15.28 -11.20
CA ARG A 33 -13.31 15.45 -12.42
C ARG A 33 -13.34 14.19 -13.27
N THR A 34 -12.29 13.36 -13.29
CA THR A 34 -12.34 12.00 -13.84
C THR A 34 -13.09 11.07 -12.91
N CYS A 35 -12.90 11.09 -11.57
CA CYS A 35 -13.76 10.36 -10.66
C CYS A 35 -15.21 10.88 -10.65
N ALA A 36 -15.49 12.15 -10.98
CA ALA A 36 -16.86 12.64 -11.19
C ALA A 36 -17.42 12.26 -12.58
N MET A 37 -16.58 12.11 -13.61
CA MET A 37 -16.97 11.60 -14.93
C MET A 37 -17.22 10.08 -14.90
N TYR A 38 -16.34 9.33 -14.23
CA TYR A 38 -16.47 7.88 -13.98
C TYR A 38 -17.52 7.60 -12.89
N GLY A 39 -17.66 8.46 -11.87
CA GLY A 39 -18.61 8.29 -10.77
C GLY A 39 -20.05 8.71 -11.10
N ARG A 40 -20.31 9.24 -12.31
CA ARG A 40 -21.68 9.48 -12.80
C ARG A 40 -22.23 8.31 -13.63
N GLN A 41 -21.38 7.36 -14.03
CA GLN A 41 -21.82 6.13 -14.67
C GLN A 41 -21.73 4.97 -13.67
N ALA A 42 -22.88 4.36 -13.47
CA ALA A 42 -23.12 3.08 -12.81
C ALA A 42 -23.29 3.09 -11.28
N ALA A 43 -24.55 3.20 -10.89
CA ALA A 43 -25.12 2.19 -10.02
C ALA A 43 -24.80 0.79 -10.59
N GLY A 44 -23.69 0.17 -10.15
CA GLY A 44 -23.43 -1.26 -10.38
C GLY A 44 -22.17 -1.65 -11.18
N GLU A 45 -21.33 -0.73 -11.64
CA GLU A 45 -20.18 -1.07 -12.51
C GLU A 45 -18.89 -0.49 -11.92
N VAL A 46 -17.91 -1.36 -11.63
CA VAL A 46 -16.63 -0.97 -11.01
C VAL A 46 -15.86 -0.10 -12.00
N THR A 47 -15.72 1.18 -11.70
CA THR A 47 -14.94 2.09 -12.54
C THR A 47 -13.44 1.80 -12.39
N HIS A 48 -12.86 1.22 -13.44
CA HIS A 48 -11.44 0.86 -13.47
C HIS A 48 -10.57 2.10 -13.60
N LEU A 49 -9.50 2.17 -12.80
CA LEU A 49 -8.49 3.22 -12.88
C LEU A 49 -7.75 3.12 -14.23
N PRO A 50 -7.60 4.22 -15.00
CA PRO A 50 -6.88 4.18 -16.27
C PRO A 50 -5.42 3.72 -16.07
N PRO A 51 -4.88 2.83 -16.94
CA PRO A 51 -3.52 2.30 -16.83
C PRO A 51 -2.40 3.33 -16.64
N PRO A 52 -2.36 4.49 -17.35
CA PRO A 52 -1.30 5.48 -17.14
C PRO A 52 -1.30 6.07 -15.72
N MET A 53 -2.48 6.25 -15.13
CA MET A 53 -2.61 6.77 -13.76
C MET A 53 -2.17 5.73 -12.72
N LEU A 54 -2.52 4.46 -12.93
CA LEU A 54 -2.05 3.36 -12.08
C LEU A 54 -0.52 3.25 -12.08
N ARG A 55 0.13 3.42 -13.23
CA ARG A 55 1.60 3.39 -13.33
C ARG A 55 2.25 4.52 -12.52
N LYS A 56 1.72 5.73 -12.61
CA LYS A 56 2.18 6.89 -11.82
C LYS A 56 2.00 6.64 -10.32
N TYR A 57 0.84 6.11 -9.91
CA TYR A 57 0.55 5.75 -8.52
C TYR A 57 1.55 4.75 -7.95
N ILE A 58 1.79 3.65 -8.67
CA ILE A 58 2.74 2.60 -8.24
C ILE A 58 4.17 3.16 -8.17
N ALA A 59 4.57 4.00 -9.13
CA ALA A 59 5.89 4.63 -9.13
C ALA A 59 6.09 5.53 -7.89
N TYR A 60 5.10 6.37 -7.57
CA TYR A 60 5.13 7.22 -6.39
C TYR A 60 5.21 6.41 -5.10
N ALA A 61 4.29 5.44 -4.92
CA ALA A 61 4.30 4.57 -3.75
C ALA A 61 5.66 3.88 -3.58
N LYS A 62 6.28 3.42 -4.69
CA LYS A 62 7.62 2.81 -4.68
C LYS A 62 8.72 3.74 -4.21
N ALA A 63 8.73 4.99 -4.68
CA ALA A 63 9.78 5.97 -4.40
C ALA A 63 9.70 6.54 -2.99
N TYR A 64 8.49 6.88 -2.52
CA TYR A 64 8.30 7.69 -1.32
C TYR A 64 7.83 6.88 -0.11
N CYS A 65 7.08 5.79 -0.29
CA CYS A 65 6.56 5.02 0.83
C CYS A 65 7.51 3.86 1.21
N ARG A 66 8.11 3.97 2.39
CA ARG A 66 8.91 2.92 3.03
C ARG A 66 8.29 2.56 4.39
N PRO A 67 7.22 1.74 4.39
CA PRO A 67 6.50 1.45 5.61
C PRO A 67 7.37 0.72 6.63
N ARG A 68 7.22 1.06 7.90
CA ARG A 68 7.87 0.36 9.02
C ARG A 68 6.85 -0.48 9.79
N LEU A 69 7.28 -1.66 10.22
CA LEU A 69 6.44 -2.57 10.96
C LEU A 69 6.16 -2.03 12.37
N SER A 70 4.88 -1.85 12.73
CA SER A 70 4.53 -1.50 14.11
C SER A 70 4.72 -2.71 15.04
N PRO A 71 4.99 -2.50 16.34
CA PRO A 71 5.13 -3.60 17.31
C PRO A 71 3.87 -4.49 17.38
N ARG A 72 2.68 -3.91 17.22
CA ARG A 72 1.41 -4.66 17.20
C ARG A 72 1.30 -5.55 15.98
N ALA A 73 1.61 -5.03 14.80
CA ALA A 73 1.65 -5.81 13.56
C ALA A 73 2.69 -6.95 13.64
N ALA A 74 3.88 -6.67 14.18
CA ALA A 74 4.93 -7.67 14.36
C ALA A 74 4.47 -8.84 15.25
N LYS A 75 3.70 -8.56 16.31
CA LYS A 75 3.16 -9.60 17.19
C LYS A 75 2.20 -10.52 16.45
N VAL A 76 1.27 -9.98 15.66
CA VAL A 76 0.32 -10.77 14.86
C VAL A 76 1.04 -11.71 13.90
N LEU A 77 2.02 -11.19 13.14
CA LEU A 77 2.79 -12.00 12.20
C LEU A 77 3.61 -13.09 12.90
N GLN A 78 4.19 -12.77 14.07
CA GLN A 78 4.95 -13.73 14.87
C GLN A 78 4.06 -14.85 15.41
N ASP A 79 2.88 -14.52 15.91
CA ASP A 79 1.96 -15.51 16.47
C ASP A 79 1.42 -16.45 15.38
N GLN A 80 1.14 -15.92 14.18
CA GLN A 80 0.81 -16.77 13.04
C GLN A 80 1.95 -17.70 12.64
N TYR A 81 3.18 -17.17 12.57
CA TYR A 81 4.35 -18.00 12.26
C TYR A 81 4.56 -19.13 13.27
N LYS A 82 4.35 -18.87 14.56
CA LYS A 82 4.41 -19.91 15.60
C LYS A 82 3.35 -20.98 15.37
N GLU A 83 2.13 -20.57 15.01
CA GLU A 83 1.04 -21.50 14.75
C GLU A 83 1.32 -22.37 13.53
N MET A 84 1.73 -21.78 12.41
CA MET A 84 2.18 -22.51 11.22
C MET A 84 3.27 -23.54 11.59
N ARG A 85 4.24 -23.14 12.42
CA ARG A 85 5.34 -24.02 12.84
C ARG A 85 4.87 -25.16 13.75
N ARG A 86 3.82 -24.96 14.55
CA ARG A 86 3.17 -26.04 15.32
C ARG A 86 2.50 -27.03 14.40
N THR A 87 1.70 -26.57 13.44
CA THR A 87 1.03 -27.43 12.46
C THR A 87 2.00 -28.21 11.57
N ALA A 88 3.15 -27.63 11.24
CA ALA A 88 4.18 -28.32 10.47
C ALA A 88 4.80 -29.52 11.23
N ARG A 89 4.86 -29.47 12.57
CA ARG A 89 5.39 -30.59 13.38
C ARG A 89 4.51 -31.84 13.33
N SER A 90 3.22 -31.69 13.04
CA SER A 90 2.27 -32.79 12.87
C SER A 90 2.33 -33.48 11.49
N GLY A 91 3.44 -33.34 10.75
CA GLY A 91 3.65 -33.99 9.44
C GLY A 91 3.38 -33.08 8.24
N GLY A 92 3.40 -31.76 8.43
CA GLY A 92 3.22 -30.78 7.36
C GLY A 92 4.54 -30.35 6.68
N VAL A 93 4.41 -29.48 5.67
CA VAL A 93 5.56 -28.85 4.98
C VAL A 93 6.40 -28.06 5.98
N PRO A 94 7.75 -28.22 6.00
CA PRO A 94 8.60 -27.51 6.93
C PRO A 94 8.48 -25.99 6.76
N VAL A 95 8.11 -25.31 7.83
CA VAL A 95 7.97 -23.86 7.86
C VAL A 95 9.35 -23.22 7.98
N THR A 96 9.74 -22.46 6.97
CA THR A 96 11.05 -21.79 6.89
C THR A 96 10.93 -20.31 7.28
N THR A 97 12.05 -19.69 7.65
CA THR A 97 12.11 -18.25 7.92
C THR A 97 11.68 -17.40 6.72
N ARG A 98 11.83 -17.93 5.50
CA ARG A 98 11.37 -17.28 4.26
C ARG A 98 9.86 -17.04 4.25
N GLN A 99 9.07 -17.90 4.90
CA GLN A 99 7.61 -17.69 4.99
C GLN A 99 7.27 -16.49 5.86
N LEU A 100 7.99 -16.31 6.98
CA LEU A 100 7.84 -15.11 7.81
C LEU A 100 8.25 -13.84 7.04
N GLU A 101 9.36 -13.88 6.32
CA GLU A 101 9.80 -12.76 5.46
C GLU A 101 8.75 -12.42 4.39
N SER A 102 8.14 -13.43 3.77
CA SER A 102 7.06 -13.23 2.79
C SER A 102 5.83 -12.57 3.42
N LEU A 103 5.40 -12.99 4.61
CA LEU A 103 4.29 -12.37 5.34
C LEU A 103 4.58 -10.90 5.67
N VAL A 104 5.80 -10.60 6.13
CA VAL A 104 6.23 -9.22 6.39
C VAL A 104 6.19 -8.38 5.12
N ARG A 105 6.72 -8.88 4.00
CA ARG A 105 6.70 -8.16 2.71
C ARG A 105 5.29 -7.90 2.21
N LEU A 106 4.36 -8.84 2.38
CA LEU A 106 2.96 -8.67 2.02
C LEU A 106 2.28 -7.59 2.87
N ALA A 107 2.51 -7.60 4.18
CA ALA A 107 1.98 -6.58 5.08
C ALA A 107 2.54 -5.18 4.77
N GLU A 108 3.84 -5.08 4.47
CA GLU A 108 4.48 -3.85 4.01
C GLU A 108 3.93 -3.39 2.66
N ALA A 109 3.75 -4.29 1.69
CA ALA A 109 3.18 -3.97 0.38
C ALA A 109 1.76 -3.40 0.52
N ARG A 110 0.95 -3.93 1.45
CA ARG A 110 -0.38 -3.41 1.73
C ARG A 110 -0.38 -2.00 2.32
N ALA A 111 0.46 -1.76 3.33
CA ALA A 111 0.64 -0.41 3.89
C ALA A 111 1.12 0.57 2.82
N LYS A 112 2.02 0.12 1.94
CA LYS A 112 2.53 0.87 0.79
C LYS A 112 1.45 1.22 -0.24
N LEU A 113 0.53 0.31 -0.51
CA LEU A 113 -0.64 0.56 -1.37
C LEU A 113 -1.61 1.56 -0.74
N SER A 114 -1.59 1.74 0.57
CA SER A 114 -2.37 2.77 1.26
C SER A 114 -1.60 4.09 1.44
N LEU A 115 -0.40 4.21 0.84
CA LEU A 115 0.53 5.33 1.05
C LEU A 115 0.86 5.61 2.53
N ARG A 116 0.79 4.58 3.38
CA ARG A 116 1.09 4.70 4.81
C ARG A 116 2.54 4.36 5.09
N GLU A 117 3.15 5.11 6.01
CA GLU A 117 4.53 4.87 6.47
C GLU A 117 4.62 3.87 7.62
N THR A 118 3.49 3.42 8.16
CA THR A 118 3.45 2.45 9.26
C THR A 118 2.51 1.31 8.91
N VAL A 119 3.01 0.08 9.07
CA VAL A 119 2.20 -1.14 8.95
C VAL A 119 1.38 -1.29 10.22
N THR A 120 0.06 -1.29 10.05
CA THR A 120 -0.88 -1.42 11.17
C THR A 120 -1.23 -2.87 11.45
N GLU A 121 -1.82 -3.12 12.62
CA GLU A 121 -2.28 -4.46 12.99
C GLU A 121 -3.33 -5.02 12.02
N THR A 122 -4.20 -4.15 11.49
CA THR A 122 -5.20 -4.53 10.49
C THR A 122 -4.55 -5.02 9.20
N ASP A 123 -3.45 -4.37 8.77
CA ASP A 123 -2.70 -4.82 7.59
C ASP A 123 -2.08 -6.20 7.79
N ALA A 124 -1.59 -6.48 9.01
CA ALA A 124 -1.03 -7.79 9.36
C ALA A 124 -2.10 -8.88 9.41
N ARG A 125 -3.30 -8.59 9.93
CA ARG A 125 -4.41 -9.55 9.97
C ARG A 125 -4.94 -9.92 8.60
N GLU A 126 -4.93 -9.01 7.64
CA GLU A 126 -5.44 -9.30 6.29
C GLU A 126 -4.48 -10.13 5.44
N VAL A 127 -3.24 -10.31 5.88
CA VAL A 127 -2.20 -11.08 5.19
C VAL A 127 -2.05 -12.50 5.75
N VAL A 128 -2.56 -12.72 6.96
CA VAL A 128 -2.43 -13.95 7.76
C VAL A 128 -3.64 -14.85 7.56
#